data_AF-A0A9E4BLA2-F1
#
_entry.id   AF-A0A9E4BLA2-F1
#
_cell.length_a   1.000
_cell.length_b   1.000
_cell.length_c   1.000
_cell.angle_alpha   90.00
_cell.angle_beta   90.00
_cell.angle_gamma   90.00
#
_symmetry.space_group_name_H-M   'P 1'
#
loop_
_entity.id
_entity.type
_entity.pdbx_description
1 polymer ?
#
loop_
_entity_poly.entity_id
_entity_poly.type
_entity_poly.pdbx_seq_one_letter_code
_entity_poly.pdbx_strand_id
1 'polypeptide(L)'
;GLIAREKVHPMHDALFGLAYMSMTDEGLQEIASIVGDEVERKGLFVDKHQLMGWMADAMARDGAKAALDLSARLWDRGFDAARKTGASMNAFIGSSLDWPDPPEGDDPDVWRDYPDEVSAVLAQFRGYDDDDLGIPALLVECGARANWQQVRLYVAPQGVTRNDQGGFTPLKHGFREGLTPEELFARAIGARWGLANAL
;
A
#
# COMPACT_ATOMS: atom_id res chain seq x y z
N GLY A 1 -6.03 -31.15 -4.02
CA GLY A 1 -6.32 -30.22 -5.14
C GLY A 1 -6.42 -28.83 -4.56
N LEU A 2 -5.34 -28.05 -4.66
CA LEU A 2 -5.21 -26.74 -4.03
C LEU A 2 -4.45 -25.79 -4.96
N ILE A 3 -4.67 -25.93 -6.26
CA ILE A 3 -4.03 -25.12 -7.29
C ILE A 3 -5.12 -24.17 -7.79
N ALA A 4 -4.91 -22.87 -7.55
CA ALA A 4 -5.74 -21.74 -7.95
C ALA A 4 -7.13 -21.60 -7.26
N ARG A 5 -7.13 -21.13 -6.00
CA ARG A 5 -8.06 -20.04 -5.66
C ARG A 5 -7.57 -18.80 -6.43
N GLU A 6 -7.84 -18.76 -7.73
CA GLU A 6 -7.65 -17.54 -8.51
C GLU A 6 -8.39 -16.43 -7.76
N LYS A 7 -7.71 -15.29 -7.58
CA LYS A 7 -8.31 -14.13 -6.91
C LYS A 7 -9.36 -13.56 -7.86
N VAL A 8 -10.58 -14.09 -7.80
CA VAL A 8 -11.71 -13.67 -8.64
C VAL A 8 -12.30 -12.35 -8.15
N HIS A 9 -11.53 -11.49 -7.50
CA HIS A 9 -12.01 -10.20 -7.02
C HIS A 9 -11.18 -9.09 -7.67
N PRO A 10 -11.74 -7.88 -7.87
CA PRO A 10 -10.97 -6.73 -8.32
C PRO A 10 -9.68 -6.52 -7.52
N MET A 11 -8.61 -6.22 -8.23
CA MET A 11 -7.25 -6.07 -7.71
C MET A 11 -6.61 -4.81 -8.28
N HIS A 12 -5.55 -4.33 -7.63
CA HIS A 12 -4.72 -3.22 -8.12
C HIS A 12 -5.57 -1.99 -8.47
N ASP A 13 -5.43 -1.45 -9.68
CA ASP A 13 -6.10 -0.23 -10.14
C ASP A 13 -7.62 -0.32 -10.01
N ALA A 14 -8.23 -1.48 -10.26
CA ALA A 14 -9.67 -1.64 -10.11
C ALA A 14 -10.11 -1.49 -8.64
N LEU A 15 -9.39 -2.13 -7.72
CA LEU A 15 -9.63 -1.97 -6.29
C LEU A 15 -9.35 -0.54 -5.81
N PHE A 16 -8.26 0.07 -6.27
CA PHE A 16 -7.95 1.47 -5.99
C PHE A 16 -9.07 2.41 -6.45
N GLY A 17 -9.57 2.25 -7.67
CA GLY A 17 -10.63 3.10 -8.19
C GLY A 17 -11.95 2.94 -7.44
N LEU A 18 -12.30 1.71 -7.01
CA LEU A 18 -13.45 1.45 -6.13
C LEU A 18 -13.26 2.10 -4.77
N ALA A 19 -12.08 1.97 -4.16
CA ALA A 19 -11.77 2.61 -2.88
C ALA A 19 -11.88 4.14 -3.00
N TYR A 20 -11.26 4.72 -4.02
CA TYR A 20 -11.24 6.16 -4.26
C TYR A 20 -12.66 6.73 -4.44
N MET A 21 -13.49 6.11 -5.29
CA MET A 21 -14.87 6.60 -5.48
C MET A 21 -15.73 6.40 -4.24
N SER A 22 -15.50 5.34 -3.45
CA SER A 22 -16.27 5.06 -2.24
C SER A 22 -16.00 6.03 -1.07
N MET A 23 -15.04 6.95 -1.22
CA MET A 23 -14.82 8.03 -0.26
C MET A 23 -15.98 9.03 -0.25
N THR A 24 -16.75 9.12 -1.35
CA THR A 24 -17.99 9.92 -1.41
C THR A 24 -19.24 9.03 -1.33
N ASP A 25 -20.34 9.61 -0.84
CA ASP A 25 -21.60 8.89 -0.70
C ASP A 25 -22.17 8.48 -2.06
N GLU A 26 -22.01 9.33 -3.08
CA GLU A 26 -22.45 9.04 -4.45
C GLU A 26 -21.69 7.85 -5.04
N GLY A 27 -20.36 7.79 -4.86
CA GLY A 27 -19.57 6.67 -5.34
C GLY A 27 -19.85 5.39 -4.56
N LEU A 28 -20.12 5.48 -3.26
CA LEU A 28 -20.55 4.34 -2.46
C LEU A 28 -21.91 3.80 -2.94
N GLN A 29 -22.87 4.68 -3.23
CA GLN A 29 -24.19 4.31 -3.73
C GLN A 29 -24.12 3.67 -5.14
N GLU A 30 -23.21 4.15 -5.99
CA GLU A 30 -22.94 3.51 -7.27
C GLU A 30 -22.38 2.09 -7.10
N ILE A 31 -21.45 1.87 -6.18
CA ILE A 31 -20.95 0.53 -5.85
C ILE A 31 -22.08 -0.36 -5.33
N ALA A 32 -22.94 0.15 -4.44
CA ALA A 32 -24.10 -0.57 -3.94
C ALA A 32 -25.02 -1.06 -5.07
N SER A 33 -25.25 -0.21 -6.08
CA SER A 33 -26.05 -0.58 -7.25
C SER A 33 -25.45 -1.73 -8.08
N ILE A 34 -24.12 -1.84 -8.14
CA ILE A 34 -23.42 -2.91 -8.85
C ILE A 34 -23.48 -4.21 -8.04
N VAL A 35 -23.24 -4.11 -6.73
CA VAL A 35 -23.33 -5.23 -5.77
C VAL A 35 -24.76 -5.79 -5.74
N GLY A 36 -25.76 -4.92 -5.89
CA GLY A 36 -27.17 -5.28 -5.83
C GLY A 36 -27.67 -5.48 -4.40
N ASP A 37 -27.00 -4.86 -3.43
CA ASP A 37 -27.30 -4.94 -2.00
C ASP A 37 -26.90 -3.64 -1.31
N GLU A 38 -27.31 -3.45 -0.05
CA GLU A 38 -26.85 -2.34 0.77
C GLU A 38 -25.34 -2.47 1.04
N VAL A 39 -24.63 -1.37 0.80
CA VAL A 39 -23.18 -1.30 1.00
C VAL A 39 -22.87 -0.18 1.99
N GLU A 40 -22.25 -0.57 3.10
CA GLU A 40 -21.68 0.35 4.07
C GLU A 40 -20.16 0.28 4.03
N ARG A 41 -19.47 1.43 4.16
CA ARG A 41 -18.01 1.48 4.33
C ARG A 41 -17.64 1.07 5.76
N LYS A 42 -16.70 0.14 5.92
CA LYS A 42 -16.10 -0.23 7.21
C LYS A 42 -14.86 0.63 7.47
N GLY A 43 -15.06 1.95 7.50
CA GLY A 43 -13.99 2.93 7.57
C GLY A 43 -14.27 4.12 6.65
N LEU A 44 -13.23 4.63 6.01
CA LEU A 44 -13.32 5.80 5.13
C LEU A 44 -13.61 5.45 3.66
N PHE A 45 -13.33 4.20 3.26
CA PHE A 45 -13.56 3.68 1.91
C PHE A 45 -13.77 2.17 1.96
N VAL A 46 -14.19 1.61 0.84
CA VAL A 46 -14.26 0.17 0.58
C VAL A 46 -12.86 -0.40 0.41
N ASP A 47 -12.56 -1.47 1.14
CA ASP A 47 -11.28 -2.17 1.06
C ASP A 47 -11.41 -3.55 0.37
N LYS A 48 -10.26 -4.21 0.21
CA LYS A 48 -10.20 -5.57 -0.33
C LYS A 48 -11.05 -6.58 0.45
N HIS A 49 -11.18 -6.45 1.77
CA HIS A 49 -11.92 -7.42 2.59
C HIS A 49 -13.43 -7.31 2.36
N GLN A 50 -13.95 -6.08 2.27
CA GLN A 50 -15.35 -5.84 1.91
C GLN A 50 -15.67 -6.42 0.53
N LEU A 51 -14.80 -6.18 -0.44
CA LEU A 51 -14.94 -6.68 -1.80
C LEU A 51 -14.95 -8.22 -1.84
N MET A 52 -14.04 -8.88 -1.12
CA MET A 52 -14.05 -10.34 -0.99
C MET A 52 -15.31 -10.87 -0.31
N GLY A 53 -15.84 -10.13 0.68
CA GLY A 53 -17.11 -10.42 1.34
C GLY A 53 -18.27 -10.48 0.34
N TRP A 54 -18.44 -9.42 -0.46
CA TRP A 54 -19.50 -9.38 -1.47
C TRP A 54 -19.39 -10.51 -2.50
N MET A 55 -18.17 -10.90 -2.89
CA MET A 55 -17.98 -12.01 -3.83
C MET A 55 -18.34 -13.35 -3.18
N ALA A 56 -18.01 -13.52 -1.90
CA ALA A 56 -18.38 -14.71 -1.13
C ALA A 56 -19.90 -14.81 -0.95
N ASP A 57 -20.57 -13.68 -0.67
CA ASP A 57 -22.02 -13.61 -0.51
C ASP A 57 -22.74 -13.92 -1.83
N ALA A 58 -22.30 -13.34 -2.95
CA ALA A 58 -22.82 -13.65 -4.28
C ALA A 58 -22.60 -15.13 -4.65
N MET A 59 -21.44 -15.69 -4.33
CA MET A 59 -21.14 -17.12 -4.55
C MET A 59 -22.06 -18.01 -3.72
N ALA A 60 -22.30 -17.66 -2.46
CA ALA A 60 -23.13 -18.46 -1.55
C ALA A 60 -24.62 -18.40 -1.92
N ARG A 61 -25.10 -17.22 -2.35
CA ARG A 61 -26.51 -16.98 -2.67
C ARG A 61 -26.89 -17.45 -4.07
N ASP A 62 -26.07 -17.12 -5.07
CA ASP A 62 -26.43 -17.20 -6.49
C ASP A 62 -25.45 -18.08 -7.31
N GLY A 63 -24.39 -18.58 -6.67
CA GLY A 63 -23.41 -19.48 -7.28
C GLY A 63 -22.27 -18.78 -8.04
N ALA A 64 -21.37 -19.60 -8.58
CA ALA A 64 -20.10 -19.13 -9.13
C ALA A 64 -20.23 -18.13 -10.28
N LYS A 65 -21.22 -18.33 -11.17
CA LYS A 65 -21.45 -17.42 -12.29
C LYS A 65 -21.81 -16.00 -11.82
N ALA A 66 -22.70 -15.88 -10.83
CA ALA A 66 -23.10 -14.59 -10.30
C ALA A 66 -21.93 -13.86 -9.61
N ALA A 67 -21.10 -14.59 -8.86
CA ALA A 67 -19.88 -14.03 -8.27
C ALA A 67 -18.88 -13.53 -9.33
N LEU A 68 -18.69 -14.29 -10.42
CA LEU A 68 -17.86 -13.90 -11.56
C LEU A 68 -18.40 -12.66 -12.28
N ASP A 69 -19.71 -12.64 -12.58
CA ASP A 69 -20.37 -11.52 -13.25
C ASP A 69 -20.33 -10.24 -12.39
N LEU A 70 -20.48 -10.38 -11.06
CA LEU A 70 -20.30 -9.28 -10.13
C LEU A 70 -18.86 -8.77 -10.11
N SER A 71 -17.89 -9.68 -10.03
CA SER A 71 -16.46 -9.34 -10.07
C SER A 71 -16.09 -8.57 -11.34
N ALA A 72 -16.55 -9.03 -12.51
CA ALA A 72 -16.29 -8.36 -13.79
C ALA A 72 -16.84 -6.93 -13.81
N ARG A 73 -18.08 -6.72 -13.36
CA ARG A 73 -18.70 -5.38 -13.31
C ARG A 73 -17.94 -4.43 -12.38
N LEU A 74 -17.53 -4.91 -11.20
CA LEU A 74 -16.74 -4.11 -10.27
C LEU A 74 -15.32 -3.85 -10.81
N TRP A 75 -14.76 -4.80 -11.55
CA TRP A 75 -13.46 -4.63 -12.19
C TRP A 75 -13.49 -3.51 -13.22
N ASP A 76 -14.43 -3.57 -14.15
CA ASP A 76 -14.59 -2.57 -15.21
C ASP A 76 -14.85 -1.20 -14.59
N ARG A 77 -15.79 -1.12 -13.64
CA ARG A 77 -16.14 0.15 -13.01
C ARG A 77 -14.99 0.74 -12.20
N GLY A 78 -14.29 -0.08 -11.43
CA GLY A 78 -13.14 0.32 -10.64
C GLY A 78 -12.01 0.84 -11.54
N PHE A 79 -11.72 0.13 -12.63
CA PHE A 79 -10.69 0.55 -13.57
C PHE A 79 -11.06 1.88 -14.27
N ASP A 80 -12.33 2.05 -14.65
CA ASP A 80 -12.82 3.32 -15.20
C ASP A 80 -12.76 4.48 -14.18
N ALA A 81 -13.02 4.23 -12.90
CA ALA A 81 -12.81 5.21 -11.83
C ALA A 81 -11.32 5.58 -11.75
N ALA A 82 -10.44 4.58 -11.63
CA ALA A 82 -9.02 4.78 -11.45
C ALA A 82 -8.42 5.67 -12.54
N ARG A 83 -8.77 5.44 -13.82
CA ARG A 83 -8.29 6.27 -14.93
C ARG A 83 -8.66 7.75 -14.82
N LYS A 84 -9.79 8.08 -14.17
CA LYS A 84 -10.30 9.45 -14.05
C LYS A 84 -9.72 10.20 -12.85
N THR A 85 -9.07 9.51 -11.92
CA THR A 85 -8.55 10.12 -10.69
C THR A 85 -7.39 11.09 -10.94
N GLY A 86 -6.61 10.88 -12.01
CA GLY A 86 -5.32 11.58 -12.18
C GLY A 86 -4.28 11.16 -11.13
N ALA A 87 -4.53 10.07 -10.38
CA ALA A 87 -3.67 9.60 -9.32
C ALA A 87 -2.24 9.40 -9.81
N SER A 88 -1.31 9.99 -9.06
CA SER A 88 0.12 9.98 -9.36
C SER A 88 0.90 9.95 -8.05
N MET A 89 2.21 9.78 -8.15
CA MET A 89 3.13 9.96 -7.03
C MET A 89 4.12 11.06 -7.39
N ASN A 90 4.23 12.05 -6.52
CA ASN A 90 5.17 13.14 -6.72
C ASN A 90 6.60 12.71 -6.28
N ALA A 91 7.63 13.38 -6.79
CA ALA A 91 9.03 13.05 -6.50
C ALA A 91 9.46 13.40 -5.06
N PHE A 92 8.67 14.20 -4.35
CA PHE A 92 8.93 14.71 -3.00
C PHE A 92 7.97 14.11 -1.97
N ILE A 93 7.51 12.87 -2.22
CA ILE A 93 6.58 12.12 -1.38
C ILE A 93 6.91 12.23 0.12
N GLY A 94 5.92 12.60 0.93
CA GLY A 94 6.03 12.76 2.38
C GLY A 94 6.70 14.06 2.83
N SER A 95 7.04 14.99 1.92
CA SER A 95 7.69 16.25 2.30
C SER A 95 6.80 17.23 3.06
N SER A 96 5.47 17.04 3.00
CA SER A 96 4.48 17.85 3.73
C SER A 96 4.30 17.42 5.20
N LEU A 97 4.81 16.25 5.57
CA LEU A 97 4.69 15.71 6.92
C LEU A 97 5.85 16.15 7.81
N ASP A 98 5.53 16.27 9.09
CA ASP A 98 6.52 16.47 10.16
C ASP A 98 7.07 15.10 10.58
N TRP A 99 8.35 14.88 10.30
CA TRP A 99 9.04 13.62 10.62
C TRP A 99 9.82 13.75 11.93
N PRO A 100 9.99 12.66 12.69
CA PRO A 100 10.91 12.65 13.82
C PRO A 100 12.33 13.04 13.36
N ASP A 101 13.10 13.68 14.22
CA ASP A 101 14.48 14.04 13.91
C ASP A 101 15.33 12.75 13.76
N PRO A 102 16.09 12.60 12.66
CA PRO A 102 16.94 11.43 12.47
C PRO A 102 18.09 11.40 13.49
N PRO A 103 18.54 10.20 13.92
CA PRO A 103 19.69 10.09 14.80
C PRO A 103 20.97 10.71 14.24
N GLU A 104 21.86 11.14 15.14
CA GLU A 104 23.20 11.59 14.77
C GLU A 104 24.23 10.44 14.79
N GLY A 105 25.29 10.55 13.99
CA GLY A 105 26.40 9.59 13.99
C GLY A 105 26.13 8.30 13.19
N ASP A 106 27.01 7.31 13.38
CA ASP A 106 27.09 6.05 12.61
C ASP A 106 26.78 4.79 13.43
N ASP A 107 26.31 4.94 14.68
CA ASP A 107 26.04 3.79 15.55
C ASP A 107 24.78 3.03 15.08
N PRO A 108 24.91 1.79 14.57
CA PRO A 108 23.78 1.02 14.08
C PRO A 108 22.71 0.74 15.13
N ASP A 109 23.07 0.68 16.42
CA ASP A 109 22.10 0.38 17.47
C ASP A 109 21.13 1.55 17.66
N VAL A 110 21.59 2.79 17.50
CA VAL A 110 20.73 3.99 17.57
C VAL A 110 19.80 4.06 16.34
N TRP A 111 20.30 3.69 15.17
CA TRP A 111 19.53 3.73 13.92
C TRP A 111 18.48 2.61 13.79
N ARG A 112 18.48 1.61 14.66
CA ARG A 112 17.53 0.48 14.62
C ARG A 112 16.11 0.86 14.98
N ASP A 113 15.95 1.82 15.89
CA ASP A 113 14.65 2.17 16.48
C ASP A 113 13.93 3.26 15.67
N TYR A 114 14.69 4.12 14.98
CA TYR A 114 14.15 5.22 14.19
C TYR A 114 13.09 4.83 13.14
N PRO A 115 13.20 3.71 12.40
CA PRO A 115 12.14 3.24 11.51
C PRO A 115 10.77 3.04 12.19
N ASP A 116 10.74 2.71 13.47
CA ASP A 116 9.50 2.51 14.23
C ASP A 116 8.85 3.85 14.59
N GLU A 117 9.64 4.89 14.89
CA GLU A 117 9.14 6.25 15.12
C GLU A 117 8.45 6.81 13.87
N VAL A 118 9.10 6.66 12.70
CA VAL A 118 8.51 7.04 11.41
C VAL A 118 7.25 6.22 11.13
N SER A 119 7.27 4.92 11.45
CA SER A 119 6.10 4.04 11.27
C SER A 119 4.92 4.47 12.15
N ALA A 120 5.16 5.04 13.33
CA ALA A 120 4.13 5.58 14.20
C ALA A 120 3.43 6.81 13.58
N VAL A 121 4.17 7.68 12.88
CA VAL A 121 3.60 8.80 12.11
C VAL A 121 2.72 8.28 10.96
N LEU A 122 3.26 7.35 10.15
CA LEU A 122 2.53 6.75 9.03
C LEU A 122 1.24 6.03 9.47
N ALA A 123 1.27 5.33 10.61
CA ALA A 123 0.11 4.62 11.14
C ALA A 123 -1.08 5.54 11.49
N GLN A 124 -0.82 6.82 11.75
CA GLN A 124 -1.83 7.82 12.10
C GLN A 124 -2.35 8.59 10.88
N PHE A 125 -1.71 8.46 9.71
CA PHE A 125 -2.07 9.22 8.51
C PHE A 125 -3.45 8.82 7.96
N ARG A 126 -4.33 9.80 7.74
CA ARG A 126 -5.70 9.58 7.19
C ARG A 126 -6.08 10.54 6.05
N GLY A 127 -5.14 11.34 5.55
CA GLY A 127 -5.37 12.28 4.45
C GLY A 127 -5.33 11.59 3.09
N TYR A 128 -6.31 10.75 2.77
CA TYR A 128 -6.28 9.93 1.54
C TYR A 128 -6.53 10.72 0.23
N ASP A 129 -6.98 11.96 0.36
CA ASP A 129 -7.21 12.94 -0.71
C ASP A 129 -6.05 13.95 -0.86
N ASP A 130 -5.00 13.82 -0.04
CA ASP A 130 -3.82 14.66 -0.08
C ASP A 130 -2.93 14.37 -1.32
N ASP A 131 -2.37 15.42 -1.91
CA ASP A 131 -1.53 15.36 -3.11
C ASP A 131 -0.10 14.83 -2.84
N ASP A 132 0.27 14.67 -1.56
CA ASP A 132 1.58 14.19 -1.14
C ASP A 132 1.58 12.68 -0.86
N LEU A 133 0.92 12.24 0.21
CA LEU A 133 0.86 10.84 0.65
C LEU A 133 -0.50 10.19 0.44
N GLY A 134 -1.54 10.94 0.07
CA GLY A 134 -2.90 10.42 -0.02
C GLY A 134 -3.04 9.21 -0.94
N ILE A 135 -2.53 9.31 -2.17
CA ILE A 135 -2.58 8.21 -3.14
C ILE A 135 -1.80 6.96 -2.67
N PRO A 136 -0.51 7.05 -2.29
CA PRO A 136 0.23 5.93 -1.68
C PRO A 136 -0.48 5.32 -0.47
N ALA A 137 -1.02 6.15 0.43
CA ALA A 137 -1.72 5.72 1.61
C ALA A 137 -2.99 4.93 1.26
N LEU A 138 -3.80 5.44 0.32
CA LEU A 138 -5.00 4.78 -0.13
C LEU A 138 -4.68 3.43 -0.79
N LEU A 139 -3.64 3.34 -1.62
CA LEU A 139 -3.19 2.09 -2.23
C LEU A 139 -2.83 1.01 -1.20
N VAL A 140 -2.14 1.42 -0.13
CA VAL A 140 -1.76 0.54 0.99
C VAL A 140 -3.00 0.10 1.77
N GLU A 141 -3.80 1.05 2.23
CA GLU A 141 -4.89 0.80 3.17
C GLU A 141 -6.07 0.07 2.53
N CYS A 142 -6.39 0.36 1.25
CA CYS A 142 -7.41 -0.42 0.55
C CYS A 142 -6.92 -1.83 0.16
N GLY A 143 -5.61 -2.08 0.24
CA GLY A 143 -5.00 -3.36 -0.11
C GLY A 143 -4.78 -3.58 -1.61
N ALA A 144 -4.78 -2.51 -2.40
CA ALA A 144 -4.52 -2.56 -3.85
C ALA A 144 -3.05 -2.82 -4.16
N ARG A 145 -2.14 -2.14 -3.45
CA ARG A 145 -0.70 -2.27 -3.67
C ARG A 145 0.12 -1.77 -2.47
N ALA A 146 1.31 -2.34 -2.35
CA ALA A 146 2.34 -1.96 -1.38
C ALA A 146 1.94 -2.20 0.08
N ASN A 147 2.79 -1.76 0.99
CA ASN A 147 2.55 -1.70 2.42
C ASN A 147 3.30 -0.51 3.03
N TRP A 148 2.99 -0.16 4.29
CA TRP A 148 3.64 0.97 4.96
C TRP A 148 5.15 0.83 5.11
N GLN A 149 5.68 -0.39 5.23
CA GLN A 149 7.13 -0.62 5.28
C GLN A 149 7.79 -0.21 3.95
N GLN A 150 7.14 -0.45 2.82
CA GLN A 150 7.62 -0.02 1.51
C GLN A 150 7.51 1.49 1.33
N VAL A 151 6.39 2.11 1.72
CA VAL A 151 6.21 3.58 1.66
C VAL A 151 7.26 4.28 2.53
N ARG A 152 7.54 3.75 3.73
CA ARG A 152 8.57 4.29 4.63
C ARG A 152 9.93 4.45 3.94
N LEU A 153 10.35 3.48 3.12
CA LEU A 153 11.64 3.53 2.42
C LEU A 153 11.77 4.70 1.45
N TYR A 154 10.64 5.28 1.00
CA TYR A 154 10.66 6.47 0.16
C TYR A 154 10.79 7.75 0.97
N VAL A 155 10.07 7.84 2.09
CA VAL A 155 9.88 9.09 2.82
C VAL A 155 10.94 9.35 3.90
N ALA A 156 11.60 8.29 4.39
CA ALA A 156 12.51 8.38 5.52
C ALA A 156 13.76 7.48 5.36
N PRO A 157 14.80 7.74 6.17
CA PRO A 157 15.94 6.83 6.36
C PRO A 157 15.50 5.37 6.55
N GLN A 158 16.25 4.45 5.96
CA GLN A 158 15.83 3.05 5.83
C GLN A 158 16.15 2.19 7.06
N GLY A 159 16.87 2.75 8.04
CA GLY A 159 17.32 2.06 9.24
C GLY A 159 18.70 1.44 9.03
N VAL A 160 18.86 0.15 9.34
CA VAL A 160 20.14 -0.55 9.20
C VAL A 160 20.07 -1.71 8.21
N THR A 161 21.16 -1.96 7.50
CA THR A 161 21.33 -3.12 6.63
C THR A 161 22.60 -3.90 6.98
N ARG A 162 22.63 -5.18 6.64
CA ARG A 162 23.82 -6.01 6.80
C ARG A 162 24.90 -5.60 5.79
N ASN A 163 26.14 -5.51 6.24
CA ASN A 163 27.30 -5.21 5.40
C ASN A 163 28.14 -6.46 5.08
N ASP A 164 29.18 -6.28 4.27
CA ASP A 164 30.10 -7.34 3.81
C ASP A 164 31.01 -7.88 4.92
N GLN A 165 31.22 -7.10 5.98
CA GLN A 165 31.98 -7.51 7.16
C GLN A 165 31.13 -8.30 8.17
N GLY A 166 29.85 -8.51 7.90
CA GLY A 166 28.92 -9.24 8.76
C GLY A 166 28.32 -8.41 9.90
N GLY A 167 28.65 -7.12 9.98
CA GLY A 167 28.02 -6.14 10.86
C GLY A 167 26.82 -5.45 10.21
N PHE A 168 26.42 -4.31 10.79
CA PHE A 168 25.33 -3.47 10.29
C PHE A 168 25.83 -2.08 9.92
N THR A 169 25.25 -1.51 8.88
CA THR A 169 25.53 -0.15 8.40
C THR A 169 24.21 0.62 8.36
N PRO A 170 24.13 1.81 8.99
CA PRO A 170 23.00 2.71 8.83
C PRO A 170 22.81 3.15 7.39
N LEU A 171 21.55 3.19 6.96
CA LEU A 171 21.09 3.78 5.72
C LEU A 171 20.33 5.05 6.08
N LYS A 172 21.05 6.16 6.08
CA LYS A 172 20.63 7.46 6.61
C LYS A 172 19.75 8.24 5.64
N HIS A 173 19.54 7.73 4.43
CA HIS A 173 18.69 8.36 3.42
C HIS A 173 17.55 7.44 2.97
N GLY A 174 16.41 8.06 2.67
CA GLY A 174 15.31 7.43 1.95
C GLY A 174 15.50 7.46 0.43
N PHE A 175 14.62 6.80 -0.33
CA PHE A 175 14.67 6.87 -1.80
C PHE A 175 14.37 8.26 -2.36
N ARG A 176 13.59 9.09 -1.65
CA ARG A 176 13.37 10.50 -2.02
C ARG A 176 14.66 11.30 -1.97
N GLU A 177 15.50 11.06 -0.95
CA GLU A 177 16.74 11.79 -0.72
C GLU A 177 17.88 11.27 -1.61
N GLY A 178 17.82 9.98 -1.94
CA GLY A 178 18.87 9.29 -2.70
C GLY A 178 19.92 8.70 -1.77
N LEU A 179 20.35 7.48 -2.10
CA LEU A 179 21.36 6.77 -1.31
C LEU A 179 22.75 7.19 -1.75
N THR A 180 23.68 7.32 -0.81
CA THR A 180 25.12 7.47 -1.13
C THR A 180 25.65 6.18 -1.79
N PRO A 181 26.80 6.22 -2.48
CA PRO A 181 27.44 5.02 -3.02
C PRO A 181 27.65 3.92 -1.97
N GLU A 182 28.04 4.29 -0.76
CA GLU A 182 28.29 3.38 0.37
C GLU A 182 26.98 2.72 0.84
N GLU A 183 25.92 3.52 1.00
CA GLU A 183 24.60 3.04 1.38
C GLU A 183 24.00 2.11 0.31
N LEU A 184 24.16 2.46 -0.97
CA LEU A 184 23.71 1.63 -2.07
C LEU A 184 24.44 0.28 -2.11
N PHE A 185 25.76 0.29 -1.87
CA PHE A 185 26.57 -0.93 -1.80
C PHE A 185 26.16 -1.82 -0.62
N ALA A 186 26.00 -1.25 0.57
CA ALA A 186 25.53 -1.96 1.76
C ALA A 186 24.12 -2.53 1.57
N ARG A 187 23.22 -1.76 0.94
CA ARG A 187 21.86 -2.21 0.61
C ARG A 187 21.87 -3.38 -0.38
N ALA A 188 22.77 -3.37 -1.36
CA ALA A 188 22.89 -4.47 -2.33
C ALA A 188 23.34 -5.79 -1.65
N ILE A 189 24.23 -5.71 -0.67
CA ILE A 189 24.66 -6.87 0.12
C ILE A 189 23.49 -7.43 0.93
N GLY A 190 22.79 -6.58 1.69
CA GLY A 190 21.61 -6.98 2.46
C GLY A 190 20.51 -7.59 1.58
N ALA A 191 20.22 -6.99 0.43
CA ALA A 191 19.24 -7.50 -0.52
C ALA A 191 19.62 -8.87 -1.08
N ARG A 192 20.89 -9.08 -1.48
CA ARG A 192 21.37 -10.39 -1.96
C ARG A 192 21.32 -11.46 -0.88
N TRP A 193 21.66 -11.10 0.36
CA TRP A 193 21.53 -12.00 1.50
C TRP A 193 20.07 -12.39 1.74
N GLY A 194 19.14 -11.42 1.73
CA GLY A 194 17.71 -11.71 1.85
C GLY A 194 17.20 -12.64 0.75
N LEU A 195 17.57 -12.37 -0.51
CA LEU A 195 17.24 -13.23 -1.66
C LEU A 195 17.77 -14.65 -1.51
N ALA A 196 19.01 -14.82 -1.03
CA ALA A 196 19.61 -16.13 -0.83
C ALA A 196 18.95 -16.96 0.28
N ASN A 197 18.32 -16.32 1.27
CA ASN A 197 17.63 -17.01 2.37
C ASN A 197 16.10 -17.13 2.17
N ALA A 198 15.55 -16.50 1.12
CA ALA A 198 14.14 -16.60 0.77
C ALA A 198 13.83 -17.76 -0.20
N LEU A 199 14.87 -18.31 -0.84
CA LEU A 199 14.84 -19.53 -1.66
C LEU A 199 15.08 -20.77 -0.79
#